data_AF-X0YTQ6-F1
#
_entry.id   AF-X0YTQ6-F1
#
_cell.length_a   1.000
_cell.length_b   1.000
_cell.length_c   1.000
_cell.angle_alpha   90.00
_cell.angle_beta   90.00
_cell.angle_gamma   90.00
#
_symmetry.space_group_name_H-M   'P 1'
#
loop_
_entity.id
_entity.type
_entity.pdbx_description
1 polymer ?
#
loop_
_entity_poly.entity_id
_entity_poly.type
_entity_poly.pdbx_seq_one_letter_code
_entity_poly.pdbx_strand_id
1 'polypeptide(L)'
;MTDNEKMTKILGMIVTMTDRKCLKTIQNTAYNRVDEVAKVKTASWAVGDPVQTLPEYHGRKPYGAIGKIHKINKVKIQVDFNGVIWNMPRALLMKV
;
A
#
# COMPACT_ATOMS: atom_id res chain seq x y z
N MET A 1 5.25 11.84 26.75
CA MET A 1 5.85 11.42 25.48
C MET A 1 4.77 11.38 24.41
N THR A 2 4.89 12.23 23.39
CA THR A 2 3.96 12.33 22.26
C THR A 2 4.13 11.13 21.31
N ASP A 3 3.17 10.92 20.42
CA ASP A 3 3.26 9.83 19.45
C ASP A 3 4.39 10.04 18.44
N ASN A 4 4.74 11.29 18.12
CA ASN A 4 5.91 11.63 17.31
C ASN A 4 7.23 11.26 18.02
N GLU A 5 7.32 11.50 19.32
CA GLU A 5 8.50 11.13 20.11
C GLU A 5 8.67 9.61 20.21
N LYS A 6 7.57 8.87 20.40
CA LYS A 6 7.57 7.40 20.38
C LYS A 6 8.05 6.85 19.04
N MET A 7 7.50 7.38 17.94
CA MET A 7 7.84 6.96 16.59
C MET A 7 9.33 7.18 16.29
N THR A 8 9.84 8.37 16.62
CA THR A 8 11.25 8.73 16.42
C THR A 8 12.18 7.78 17.18
N LYS A 9 11.85 7.44 18.44
CA LYS A 9 12.62 6.50 19.24
C LYS A 9 12.64 5.10 18.61
N ILE A 10 11.49 4.58 18.18
CA ILE A 10 11.38 3.25 17.55
C ILE A 10 12.21 3.20 16.25
N LEU A 11 12.10 4.24 15.40
CA LEU A 11 12.89 4.33 14.17
C LEU A 11 14.38 4.36 14.46
N GLY A 12 14.82 5.13 15.46
CA GLY A 12 16.21 5.15 15.91
C GLY A 12 16.72 3.75 16.28
N MET A 13 15.94 2.98 17.05
CA MET A 13 16.30 1.60 17.43
C MET A 13 16.41 0.67 16.21
N ILE A 14 15.51 0.80 15.23
CA ILE A 14 15.53 -0.01 14.01
C ILE A 14 16.78 0.31 13.17
N VAL A 15 17.13 1.60 13.01
CA VAL A 15 18.29 2.04 12.21
C VAL A 15 19.61 1.53 12.78
N THR A 16 19.73 1.43 14.11
CA THR A 16 20.94 0.91 14.78
C THR A 16 21.01 -0.61 14.83
N MET A 17 19.95 -1.32 14.43
CA MET A 17 19.87 -2.77 14.51
C MET A 17 20.72 -3.43 13.43
N THR A 18 21.54 -4.42 13.80
CA THR A 18 22.41 -5.16 12.87
C THR A 18 21.94 -6.59 12.60
N ASP A 19 21.00 -7.11 13.39
CA ASP A 19 20.42 -8.44 13.18
C ASP A 19 19.49 -8.44 11.96
N ARG A 20 19.99 -9.06 10.88
CA ARG A 20 19.27 -9.22 9.61
C ARG A 20 17.96 -9.98 9.74
N LYS A 21 17.88 -11.01 10.60
CA LYS A 21 16.66 -11.81 10.79
C LYS A 21 15.59 -10.97 11.47
N CYS A 22 15.97 -10.19 12.49
CA CYS A 22 15.08 -9.27 13.16
C CYS A 22 14.56 -8.19 12.20
N LEU A 23 15.45 -7.54 11.45
CA LEU A 23 15.09 -6.53 10.44
C LEU A 23 14.11 -7.08 9.39
N LYS A 24 14.37 -8.28 8.86
CA LYS A 24 13.46 -8.94 7.90
C LYS A 24 12.09 -9.22 8.50
N THR A 25 12.04 -9.57 9.79
CA THR A 25 10.79 -9.82 10.51
C THR A 25 9.99 -8.54 10.67
N ILE A 26 10.65 -7.45 11.10
CA ILE A 26 10.03 -6.12 11.22
C ILE A 26 9.49 -5.65 9.87
N GLN A 27 10.28 -5.78 8.80
CA GLN A 27 9.87 -5.43 7.44
C GLN A 27 8.59 -6.18 7.03
N ASN A 28 8.55 -7.50 7.23
CA ASN A 28 7.39 -8.32 6.86
C ASN A 28 6.14 -7.93 7.69
N THR A 29 6.29 -7.74 8.99
CA THR A 29 5.19 -7.33 9.88
C THR A 29 4.64 -5.96 9.49
N ALA A 30 5.52 -4.99 9.20
CA ALA A 30 5.12 -3.67 8.74
C ALA A 30 4.38 -3.75 7.39
N TYR A 31 4.89 -4.53 6.44
CA TYR A 31 4.24 -4.75 5.15
C TYR A 31 2.83 -5.34 5.30
N ASN A 32 2.68 -6.37 6.15
CA ASN A 32 1.38 -6.97 6.43
C ASN A 32 0.41 -5.95 7.06
N ARG A 33 0.90 -5.13 8.00
CA ARG A 33 0.07 -4.10 8.65
C ARG A 33 -0.43 -3.05 7.66
N VAL A 34 0.43 -2.63 6.72
CA VAL A 34 0.03 -1.70 5.66
C VAL A 34 -1.09 -2.30 4.80
N ASP A 35 -0.99 -3.58 4.43
CA ASP A 35 -2.04 -4.27 3.66
C ASP A 35 -3.36 -4.41 4.45
N GLU A 36 -3.30 -4.70 5.75
CA GLU A 36 -4.49 -4.74 6.61
C GLU A 36 -5.20 -3.38 6.68
N VAL A 37 -4.45 -2.31 6.94
CA VAL A 37 -5.00 -0.95 7.00
C VAL A 37 -5.60 -0.56 5.65
N ALA A 38 -4.91 -0.89 4.55
CA ALA A 38 -5.44 -0.67 3.21
C ALA A 38 -6.76 -1.43 3.02
N LYS A 39 -6.83 -2.73 3.34
CA LYS A 39 -8.06 -3.52 3.23
C LYS A 39 -9.24 -2.85 3.94
N VAL A 40 -9.05 -2.38 5.18
CA VAL A 40 -10.08 -1.65 5.92
C VAL A 40 -10.50 -0.37 5.19
N LYS A 41 -9.54 0.45 4.75
CA LYS A 41 -9.83 1.68 3.98
C LYS A 41 -10.54 1.42 2.64
N THR A 42 -10.25 0.29 2.01
CA THR A 42 -10.81 -0.12 0.72
C THR A 42 -12.09 -0.94 0.82
N ALA A 43 -12.60 -1.21 2.03
CA ALA A 43 -13.71 -2.13 2.23
C ALA A 43 -15.01 -1.67 1.56
N SER A 44 -15.17 -0.36 1.36
CA SER A 44 -16.33 0.25 0.68
C SER A 44 -16.15 0.44 -0.83
N TRP A 45 -15.01 0.00 -1.40
CA TRP A 45 -14.75 0.17 -2.82
C TRP A 45 -15.59 -0.79 -3.66
N ALA A 46 -16.02 -0.33 -4.83
CA ALA A 46 -16.86 -1.07 -5.77
C ALA A 46 -16.23 -1.12 -7.17
N VAL A 47 -16.65 -2.09 -7.98
CA VAL A 47 -16.29 -2.14 -9.41
C VAL A 47 -16.78 -0.86 -10.09
N GLY A 48 -15.91 -0.25 -10.90
CA GLY A 48 -16.14 1.03 -11.57
C GLY A 48 -15.59 2.25 -10.81
N ASP A 49 -15.27 2.12 -9.52
CA ASP A 49 -14.70 3.23 -8.74
C ASP A 49 -13.38 3.72 -9.36
N PRO A 50 -13.17 5.05 -9.44
CA PRO A 50 -11.90 5.61 -9.87
C PRO A 50 -10.85 5.45 -8.78
N VAL A 51 -9.69 4.91 -9.15
CA VAL A 51 -8.55 4.73 -8.26
C VAL A 51 -7.27 5.15 -8.95
N GLN A 52 -6.29 5.58 -8.16
CA GLN A 52 -4.97 5.98 -8.63
C GLN A 52 -3.91 5.27 -7.78
N THR A 53 -2.72 5.07 -8.31
CA THR A 53 -1.59 4.67 -7.48
C THR A 53 -1.24 5.78 -6.47
N LEU A 54 -0.71 5.41 -5.31
CA LEU A 54 -0.20 6.38 -4.35
C LEU A 54 0.94 7.21 -4.99
N PRO A 55 1.10 8.50 -4.61
CA PRO A 55 2.08 9.42 -5.22
C PRO A 55 3.50 8.85 -5.33
N GLU A 56 3.96 8.14 -4.31
CA GLU A 56 5.29 7.51 -4.27
C GLU A 56 5.51 6.45 -5.35
N TYR A 57 4.45 5.92 -5.97
CA TYR A 57 4.51 4.94 -7.06
C TYR A 57 4.25 5.56 -8.43
N HIS A 58 4.06 6.87 -8.55
CA HIS A 58 3.82 7.54 -9.84
C HIS A 58 5.02 7.46 -10.80
N GLY A 59 6.22 7.20 -10.29
CA GLY A 59 7.41 6.93 -11.13
C GLY A 59 7.40 5.56 -11.84
N ARG A 60 6.40 4.71 -11.57
CA ARG A 60 6.26 3.36 -12.17
C ARG A 60 4.96 3.28 -12.96
N LYS A 61 4.95 2.51 -14.06
CA LYS A 61 3.72 2.21 -14.82
C LYS A 61 2.61 1.74 -13.87
N PRO A 62 1.38 2.29 -13.96
CA PRO A 62 0.83 3.14 -15.02
C PRO A 62 1.06 4.66 -14.88
N TYR A 63 2.15 5.08 -14.23
CA TYR A 63 2.61 6.47 -14.10
C TYR A 63 1.62 7.45 -13.50
N GLY A 64 1.01 7.08 -12.37
CA GLY A 64 0.04 7.95 -11.70
C GLY A 64 -1.24 8.17 -12.50
N ALA A 65 -1.51 7.39 -13.55
CA ALA A 65 -2.80 7.43 -14.23
C ALA A 65 -3.94 7.07 -13.26
N ILE A 66 -5.10 7.67 -13.49
CA ILE A 66 -6.35 7.28 -12.83
C ILE A 66 -6.94 6.12 -13.65
N GLY A 67 -7.23 5.02 -12.97
CA GLY A 67 -7.89 3.85 -13.54
C GLY A 67 -9.23 3.59 -12.88
N LYS A 68 -9.95 2.58 -13.38
CA LYS A 68 -11.22 2.12 -12.80
C LYS A 68 -11.08 0.71 -12.27
N ILE A 69 -11.68 0.43 -11.11
CA ILE A 69 -11.69 -0.92 -10.55
C ILE A 69 -12.45 -1.84 -11.50
N HIS A 70 -11.76 -2.83 -12.07
CA HIS A 70 -12.36 -3.85 -12.95
C HIS A 70 -12.90 -5.02 -12.14
N LYS A 71 -12.14 -5.48 -11.13
CA LYS A 71 -12.50 -6.63 -10.30
C LYS A 71 -11.84 -6.57 -8.92
N ILE A 72 -12.58 -6.92 -7.87
CA ILE A 72 -12.07 -7.00 -6.50
C ILE A 72 -12.01 -8.48 -6.08
N ASN A 73 -10.82 -9.03 -5.89
CA ASN A 73 -10.62 -10.38 -5.33
C ASN A 73 -10.22 -10.29 -3.85
N LYS A 74 -10.30 -11.38 -3.09
CA LYS A 74 -9.88 -11.39 -1.67
C LYS A 74 -8.44 -10.87 -1.46
N VAL A 75 -7.53 -11.21 -2.36
CA VAL A 75 -6.09 -10.91 -2.23
C VAL A 75 -5.62 -9.72 -3.07
N LYS A 76 -6.19 -9.51 -4.26
CA LYS A 76 -5.73 -8.51 -5.24
C LYS A 76 -6.89 -7.71 -5.79
N ILE A 77 -6.59 -6.51 -6.29
CA ILE A 77 -7.53 -5.71 -7.06
C ILE A 77 -7.04 -5.56 -8.49
N GLN A 78 -7.96 -5.69 -9.43
CA GLN A 78 -7.71 -5.48 -10.85
C GLN A 78 -8.21 -4.10 -11.22
N VAL A 79 -7.33 -3.31 -11.81
CA VAL A 79 -7.63 -1.94 -12.22
C VAL A 79 -7.36 -1.82 -13.70
N ASP A 80 -8.34 -1.28 -14.42
CA ASP A 80 -8.21 -0.91 -15.82
C ASP A 80 -7.65 0.51 -15.92
N PHE A 81 -6.45 0.63 -16.45
CA PHE A 81 -5.84 1.90 -16.81
C PHE A 81 -5.87 2.04 -18.33
N ASN A 82 -6.91 2.70 -18.85
CA ASN A 82 -7.09 3.01 -20.28
C ASN A 82 -7.02 1.78 -21.22
N GLY A 83 -7.71 0.70 -20.87
CA GLY A 83 -7.81 -0.53 -21.65
C GLY A 83 -6.77 -1.60 -21.29
N VAL A 84 -5.86 -1.30 -20.35
CA VAL A 84 -4.86 -2.27 -19.85
C VAL A 84 -5.16 -2.62 -18.41
N ILE A 85 -5.40 -3.91 -18.15
CA ILE A 85 -5.73 -4.42 -16.83
C ILE A 85 -4.45 -4.77 -16.06
N TRP A 86 -4.30 -4.15 -14.89
CA TRP A 86 -3.19 -4.40 -13.96
C TRP A 86 -3.68 -5.09 -12.70
N ASN A 87 -2.93 -6.09 -12.25
CA ASN A 87 -3.14 -6.73 -10.94
C ASN A 87 -2.29 -5.99 -9.90
N MET A 88 -2.93 -5.29 -8.97
CA MET A 88 -2.22 -4.49 -7.96
C MET A 88 -2.65 -4.86 -6.53
N PRO A 89 -1.76 -4.71 -5.53
CA PRO A 89 -2.14 -4.70 -4.13
C PRO A 89 -2.97 -3.45 -3.79
N ARG A 90 -3.96 -3.60 -2.90
CA ARG A 90 -4.76 -2.47 -2.39
C ARG A 90 -3.91 -1.40 -1.71
N ALA A 91 -2.85 -1.84 -1.04
CA ALA A 91 -1.88 -0.97 -0.36
C ALA A 91 -1.18 0.04 -1.28
N LEU A 92 -1.21 -0.16 -2.61
CA LEU A 92 -0.59 0.75 -3.57
C LEU A 92 -1.56 1.77 -4.17
N LEU A 93 -2.85 1.71 -3.80
CA LEU A 93 -3.91 2.45 -4.46
C LEU A 93 -4.65 3.37 -3.47
N MET A 94 -5.23 4.42 -4.02
CA MET A 94 -6.17 5.31 -3.33
C MET A 94 -7.38 5.58 -4.23
N LYS A 95 -8.54 5.79 -3.61
CA LYS A 95 -9.75 6.22 -4.31
C LYS A 95 -9.63 7.71 -4.65
N VAL A 96 -10.05 8.09 -5.85
CA VAL A 96 -10.07 9.48 -6.35
C VAL A 96 -11.44 10.10 -6.08
#